data_AF-A0A341CII5-F1
#
_entry.id   AF-A0A341CII5-F1
#
_cell.length_a   1.000
_cell.length_b   1.000
_cell.length_c   1.000
_cell.angle_alpha   90.00
_cell.angle_beta   90.00
_cell.angle_gamma   90.00
#
_symmetry.space_group_name_H-M   'P 1'
#
loop_
_entity.id
_entity.type
_entity.pdbx_description
1 polymer ?
#
loop_
_entity_poly.entity_id
_entity_poly.type
_entity_poly.pdbx_seq_one_letter_code
_entity_poly.pdbx_strand_id
1 'polypeptide(L)'
;MKPHLKQWRQGMLCGIFAWGLLFLAIFLYFTDNNPAQPAPSSFSFLETRRLLPAQGRQRAIMGASEGLPEGADARRGLPRRHPYGPLRVGPGDLRAWAPDGFENEDDFLSPQTGRTSQSALPPEDAAPGTSGGPEGALSARRARGSLGRLLPHGLRTCAVVTSAGAILNSSLGEEIDSHDAVLRFNSAPTRGYEKDVGNKTTVRIINSQILTNPRHHFTDSSLYKDVILVAWDPAPYSANLHLWYKKPDYNLFTPYVQHRQRNPNQPFYILHPKFIWQLWDIIQENTKEKIQPNPPSSGFLGILLMMSLCGEVHVYEYIPSVRQTDLCHYHEPYYDAACTLGAYHPLLYEKLLVQRLNTGAQGDLHRKGKVVLPGLRAVRCPPGA
;
A
#
# COMPACT_ATOMS: atom_id res chain seq x y z
N MET A 1 49.80 43.25 41.13
CA MET A 1 48.54 42.61 40.66
C MET A 1 48.36 42.90 39.18
N LYS A 2 48.51 41.91 38.27
CA LYS A 2 48.00 41.90 36.86
C LYS A 2 48.41 40.71 35.94
N PRO A 3 48.89 39.52 36.37
CA PRO A 3 49.10 38.41 35.41
C PRO A 3 47.86 37.52 35.20
N HIS A 4 46.97 37.41 36.19
CA HIS A 4 45.89 36.40 36.19
C HIS A 4 44.71 36.71 35.25
N LEU A 5 44.48 37.99 34.92
CA LEU A 5 43.34 38.39 34.07
C LEU A 5 43.58 38.09 32.57
N LYS A 6 44.85 38.06 32.15
CA LYS A 6 45.24 37.85 30.75
C LYS A 6 45.09 36.36 30.37
N GLN A 7 45.48 35.48 31.28
CA GLN A 7 45.36 34.03 31.11
C GLN A 7 43.91 33.56 31.05
N TRP A 8 43.02 34.17 31.83
CA TRP A 8 41.58 33.86 31.81
C TRP A 8 40.91 34.29 30.50
N ARG A 9 41.24 35.48 29.99
CA ARG A 9 40.76 35.95 28.66
C ARG A 9 41.23 35.03 27.54
N GLN A 10 42.47 34.54 27.63
CA GLN A 10 43.05 33.65 26.63
C GLN A 10 42.40 32.26 26.65
N GLY A 11 42.09 31.72 27.84
CA GLY A 11 41.31 30.50 27.99
C GLY A 11 39.88 30.62 27.46
N MET A 12 39.22 31.76 27.70
CA MET A 12 37.86 32.01 27.18
C MET A 12 37.85 32.14 25.65
N LEU A 13 38.84 32.81 25.07
CA LEU A 13 39.01 32.91 23.61
C LEU A 13 39.28 31.54 22.97
N CYS A 14 40.12 30.71 23.56
CA CYS A 14 40.33 29.34 23.09
C CYS A 14 39.05 28.49 23.18
N GLY A 15 38.26 28.64 24.23
CA GLY A 15 36.97 27.97 24.38
C GLY A 15 35.96 28.38 23.30
N ILE A 16 35.87 29.67 23.00
CA ILE A 16 34.98 30.19 21.94
C ILE A 16 35.43 29.70 20.56
N PHE A 17 36.73 29.70 20.28
CA PHE A 17 37.25 29.16 19.01
C PHE A 17 36.98 27.66 18.86
N ALA A 18 37.18 26.87 19.92
CA ALA A 18 36.88 25.44 19.89
C ALA A 18 35.39 25.17 19.66
N TRP A 19 34.51 25.93 20.32
CA TRP A 19 33.06 25.84 20.11
C TRP A 19 32.64 26.28 18.71
N GLY A 20 33.26 27.34 18.16
CA GLY A 20 33.02 27.80 16.80
C GLY A 20 33.42 26.76 15.76
N LEU A 21 34.57 26.10 15.94
CA LEU A 21 35.02 25.02 15.06
C LEU A 21 34.10 23.78 15.14
N LEU A 22 33.64 23.42 16.33
CA LEU A 22 32.68 22.33 16.51
C LEU A 22 31.35 22.64 15.83
N PHE A 23 30.84 23.86 15.98
CA PHE A 23 29.62 24.30 15.30
C PHE A 23 29.78 24.31 13.78
N LEU A 24 30.93 24.78 13.26
CA LEU A 24 31.21 24.76 11.83
C LEU A 24 31.29 23.33 11.28
N ALA A 25 31.92 22.40 12.01
CA ALA A 25 31.98 20.99 11.63
C ALA A 25 30.59 20.35 11.59
N ILE A 26 29.74 20.64 12.58
CA ILE A 26 28.34 20.18 12.60
C ILE A 26 27.56 20.79 11.43
N PHE A 27 27.70 22.10 11.19
CA PHE A 27 27.02 22.80 10.11
C PHE A 27 27.42 22.25 8.74
N LEU A 28 28.71 22.04 8.50
CA LEU A 28 29.23 21.40 7.28
C LEU A 28 28.72 19.96 7.15
N TYR A 29 28.74 19.17 8.21
CA TYR A 29 28.18 17.81 8.21
C TYR A 29 26.70 17.79 7.83
N PHE A 30 25.90 18.76 8.28
CA PHE A 30 24.48 18.85 7.93
C PHE A 30 24.22 19.49 6.55
N THR A 31 25.14 20.29 6.01
CA THR A 31 24.97 20.97 4.72
C THR A 31 25.56 20.19 3.54
N ASP A 32 26.60 19.41 3.76
CA ASP A 32 27.29 18.60 2.73
C ASP A 32 26.56 17.25 2.46
N ASN A 33 25.56 16.91 3.28
CA ASN A 33 24.66 15.77 3.06
C ASN A 33 23.53 16.05 2.04
N ASN A 34 23.63 17.13 1.27
CA ASN A 34 22.66 17.45 0.22
C ASN A 34 23.38 17.61 -1.13
N PRO A 35 23.52 16.56 -1.94
CA PRO A 35 23.91 16.74 -3.33
C PRO A 35 22.80 17.54 -4.03
N ALA A 36 23.14 18.76 -4.43
CA ALA A 36 22.28 19.63 -5.20
C ALA A 36 21.66 18.88 -6.40
N GLN A 37 20.33 18.90 -6.49
CA GLN A 37 19.59 18.34 -7.62
C GLN A 37 19.88 19.13 -8.92
N PRO A 38 19.99 18.48 -10.08
CA PRO A 38 19.71 19.15 -11.34
C PRO A 38 18.21 19.43 -11.43
N ALA A 39 17.85 20.61 -11.97
CA ALA A 39 16.48 21.11 -12.09
C ALA A 39 15.52 20.12 -12.77
N PRO A 40 14.24 20.09 -12.38
CA PRO A 40 13.26 19.21 -13.02
C PRO A 40 12.94 19.72 -14.44
N SER A 41 13.32 18.93 -15.43
CA SER A 41 12.79 19.01 -16.79
C SER A 41 11.29 18.74 -16.78
N SER A 42 10.55 19.53 -17.56
CA SER A 42 9.11 19.82 -17.54
C SER A 42 8.12 18.68 -17.87
N PHE A 43 8.47 17.41 -17.73
CA PHE A 43 7.59 16.28 -18.06
C PHE A 43 7.26 15.37 -16.86
N SER A 44 6.64 15.94 -15.82
CA SER A 44 5.95 15.19 -14.75
C SER A 44 4.72 15.90 -14.16
N PHE A 45 4.46 17.15 -14.55
CA PHE A 45 3.49 18.00 -13.86
C PHE A 45 2.03 17.75 -14.26
N LEU A 46 1.77 17.29 -15.49
CA LEU A 46 0.40 17.13 -16.00
C LEU A 46 -0.30 15.85 -15.50
N GLU A 47 0.45 14.77 -15.25
CA GLU A 47 -0.14 13.48 -14.83
C GLU A 47 -0.41 13.44 -13.32
N THR A 48 0.43 14.10 -12.52
CA THR A 48 0.28 14.23 -11.06
C THR A 48 -0.91 15.12 -10.66
N ARG A 49 -1.36 16.02 -11.54
CA ARG A 49 -2.47 16.96 -11.27
C ARG A 49 -3.84 16.27 -11.14
N ARG A 50 -4.00 15.05 -11.67
CA ARG A 50 -5.25 14.28 -11.52
C ARG A 50 -5.36 13.56 -10.17
N LEU A 51 -4.28 13.49 -9.39
CA LEU A 51 -4.24 12.80 -8.08
C LEU A 51 -4.01 13.75 -6.89
N LEU A 52 -3.78 15.05 -7.13
CA LEU A 52 -3.53 16.04 -6.09
C LEU A 52 -4.66 17.09 -6.03
N PRO A 53 -5.30 17.32 -4.87
CA PRO A 53 -6.19 18.46 -4.69
C PRO A 53 -5.40 19.78 -4.66
N ALA A 54 -5.96 20.82 -5.27
CA ALA A 54 -5.43 22.17 -5.21
C ALA A 54 -5.71 22.80 -3.83
N GLN A 55 -4.87 22.54 -2.82
CA GLN A 55 -4.75 23.43 -1.67
C GLN A 55 -3.45 23.20 -0.91
N GLY A 56 -2.56 24.18 -0.97
CA GLY A 56 -1.37 24.21 -0.14
C GLY A 56 -1.74 24.51 1.32
N ARG A 57 -1.21 23.71 2.25
CA ARG A 57 -0.78 24.14 3.59
C ARG A 57 0.06 23.04 4.27
N GLN A 58 1.00 23.52 5.08
CA GLN A 58 2.14 22.85 5.71
C GLN A 58 1.97 21.39 6.17
N ARG A 59 3.02 20.60 5.92
CA ARG A 59 3.32 19.30 6.55
C ARG A 59 3.56 19.45 8.05
N ALA A 60 2.97 18.56 8.86
CA ALA A 60 3.45 18.24 10.21
C ALA A 60 3.60 16.72 10.31
N ILE A 61 4.83 16.27 10.54
CA ILE A 61 5.19 14.90 10.88
C ILE A 61 5.05 14.79 12.40
N MET A 62 4.18 13.91 12.92
CA MET A 62 4.21 13.53 14.33
C MET A 62 4.27 12.01 14.49
N GLY A 63 5.38 11.57 15.07
CA GLY A 63 5.54 10.26 15.67
C GLY A 63 4.82 10.17 17.02
N ALA A 64 4.67 8.92 17.44
CA ALA A 64 4.27 8.41 18.75
C ALA A 64 4.12 9.43 19.89
N SER A 65 2.90 9.51 20.44
CA SER A 65 2.68 9.93 21.82
C SER A 65 1.97 8.81 22.56
N GLU A 66 2.63 8.35 23.62
CA GLU A 66 2.11 7.44 24.63
C GLU A 66 0.86 8.02 25.31
N GLY A 67 -0.05 7.15 25.74
CA GLY A 67 -1.20 7.55 26.55
C GLY A 67 -1.64 6.42 27.45
N LEU A 68 -1.75 6.73 28.75
CA LEU A 68 -2.61 6.16 29.81
C LEU A 68 -2.31 6.90 31.14
N PRO A 69 -3.20 6.93 32.16
CA PRO A 69 -4.67 6.95 32.12
C PRO A 69 -5.37 7.90 33.14
N GLU A 70 -6.70 8.02 32.91
CA GLU A 70 -7.84 8.19 33.86
C GLU A 70 -8.08 9.45 34.73
N GLY A 71 -9.34 9.90 34.75
CA GLY A 71 -9.91 10.74 35.82
C GLY A 71 -11.25 11.46 35.53
N ALA A 72 -12.37 10.75 35.71
CA ALA A 72 -13.70 11.20 36.21
C ALA A 72 -14.54 12.32 35.53
N ASP A 73 -15.65 11.88 34.92
CA ASP A 73 -17.07 12.20 35.21
C ASP A 73 -17.54 13.66 35.45
N ALA A 74 -18.40 14.17 34.56
CA ALA A 74 -19.52 15.04 34.93
C ALA A 74 -20.58 15.12 33.81
N ARG A 75 -21.75 14.56 34.10
CA ARG A 75 -23.02 14.72 33.35
C ARG A 75 -23.54 16.17 33.40
N ARG A 76 -24.10 16.67 32.28
CA ARG A 76 -25.40 17.41 32.23
C ARG A 76 -25.84 17.66 30.78
N GLY A 77 -27.15 17.55 30.55
CA GLY A 77 -27.78 17.45 29.23
C GLY A 77 -28.16 18.77 28.54
N LEU A 78 -28.37 18.64 27.22
CA LEU A 78 -29.35 19.22 26.26
C LEU A 78 -30.16 20.49 26.65
N PRO A 79 -30.69 21.32 25.68
CA PRO A 79 -30.96 21.01 24.27
C PRO A 79 -30.75 22.14 23.20
N ARG A 80 -30.80 21.69 21.93
CA ARG A 80 -31.24 22.34 20.66
C ARG A 80 -31.57 23.85 20.62
N ARG A 81 -31.07 24.54 19.58
CA ARG A 81 -31.85 25.39 18.64
C ARG A 81 -31.02 25.86 17.41
N HIS A 82 -31.49 25.53 16.20
CA HIS A 82 -31.37 26.37 14.98
C HIS A 82 -32.56 27.35 14.97
N PRO A 83 -32.47 28.52 14.29
CA PRO A 83 -33.07 28.62 12.94
C PRO A 83 -32.40 29.56 11.90
N TYR A 84 -32.47 29.13 10.63
CA TYR A 84 -32.69 29.84 9.34
C TYR A 84 -31.93 31.12 8.90
N GLY A 85 -31.44 31.09 7.64
CA GLY A 85 -31.45 32.23 6.71
C GLY A 85 -30.43 32.14 5.54
N PRO A 86 -30.83 32.28 4.25
CA PRO A 86 -29.97 32.00 3.09
C PRO A 86 -29.34 33.25 2.46
N LEU A 87 -28.11 33.15 1.93
CA LEU A 87 -27.50 34.18 1.09
C LEU A 87 -27.63 33.80 -0.40
N ARG A 88 -28.53 34.51 -1.09
CA ARG A 88 -28.53 34.69 -2.54
C ARG A 88 -27.51 35.77 -2.90
N VAL A 89 -26.65 35.51 -3.89
CA VAL A 89 -25.95 36.55 -4.66
C VAL A 89 -26.17 36.25 -6.13
N GLY A 90 -26.78 37.20 -6.83
CA GLY A 90 -27.00 37.20 -8.28
C GLY A 90 -25.82 37.83 -9.05
N PRO A 91 -25.89 37.84 -10.40
CA PRO A 91 -24.73 37.89 -11.28
C PRO A 91 -24.46 39.26 -11.92
N GLY A 92 -23.21 39.44 -12.34
CA GLY A 92 -22.67 40.50 -13.21
C GLY A 92 -21.14 40.41 -13.13
N ASP A 93 -20.33 40.48 -14.18
CA ASP A 93 -20.58 40.67 -15.60
C ASP A 93 -19.26 40.33 -16.32
N LEU A 94 -19.39 39.74 -17.51
CA LEU A 94 -18.58 39.98 -18.72
C LEU A 94 -17.09 39.56 -18.85
N ARG A 95 -16.93 38.83 -19.97
CA ARG A 95 -15.87 38.89 -21.03
C ARG A 95 -14.57 38.12 -20.75
N ALA A 96 -14.37 37.01 -21.45
CA ALA A 96 -13.91 36.87 -22.85
C ALA A 96 -12.38 36.90 -22.93
N TRP A 97 -11.79 35.72 -23.20
CA TRP A 97 -10.72 35.54 -24.17
C TRP A 97 -10.55 34.04 -24.48
N ALA A 98 -10.85 33.68 -25.73
CA ALA A 98 -10.14 32.62 -26.43
C ALA A 98 -8.82 33.21 -26.97
N PRO A 99 -7.84 32.36 -27.27
CA PRO A 99 -7.32 32.38 -28.63
C PRO A 99 -7.25 30.99 -29.26
N ASP A 100 -7.41 31.02 -30.58
CA ASP A 100 -7.26 29.96 -31.57
C ASP A 100 -5.84 29.43 -31.71
N GLY A 101 -5.72 28.18 -32.20
CA GLY A 101 -4.92 27.89 -33.39
C GLY A 101 -3.55 27.21 -33.23
N PHE A 102 -3.29 26.31 -34.21
CA PHE A 102 -2.05 25.61 -34.61
C PHE A 102 -1.77 24.27 -33.89
N GLU A 103 -2.03 23.11 -34.51
CA GLU A 103 -1.44 22.43 -35.69
C GLU A 103 -0.36 21.40 -35.28
N ASN A 104 -0.47 20.23 -35.93
CA ASN A 104 0.34 19.00 -35.90
C ASN A 104 1.77 19.05 -35.36
N GLU A 105 2.13 18.04 -34.55
CA GLU A 105 3.42 17.36 -34.64
C GLU A 105 3.22 15.83 -34.47
N ASP A 106 3.06 15.15 -35.60
CA ASP A 106 3.60 13.80 -35.79
C ASP A 106 5.12 13.93 -35.91
N ASP A 107 5.86 13.68 -34.83
CA ASP A 107 7.20 13.09 -34.87
C ASP A 107 7.75 12.99 -33.43
N PHE A 108 7.84 11.77 -32.90
CA PHE A 108 8.96 11.24 -32.11
C PHE A 108 8.55 9.91 -31.46
N LEU A 109 8.36 8.89 -32.29
CA LEU A 109 8.42 7.50 -31.85
C LEU A 109 9.53 6.81 -32.63
N SER A 110 10.63 6.50 -31.94
CA SER A 110 11.59 5.50 -32.39
C SER A 110 11.92 4.56 -31.21
N PRO A 111 11.94 3.25 -31.43
CA PRO A 111 12.13 2.25 -30.39
C PRO A 111 13.62 2.09 -30.10
N GLN A 112 14.06 2.45 -28.89
CA GLN A 112 15.40 2.06 -28.43
C GLN A 112 15.35 0.63 -27.91
N THR A 113 15.64 -0.29 -28.83
CA THR A 113 16.09 -1.65 -28.55
C THR A 113 17.49 -1.59 -27.93
N GLY A 114 17.75 -2.46 -26.95
CA GLY A 114 19.11 -2.76 -26.50
C GLY A 114 19.44 -2.31 -25.08
N ARG A 115 19.02 -3.10 -24.09
CA ARG A 115 19.84 -3.36 -22.90
C ARG A 115 19.71 -4.83 -22.53
N THR A 116 20.72 -5.59 -22.92
CA THR A 116 20.98 -6.96 -22.45
C THR A 116 21.30 -6.92 -20.97
N SER A 117 20.38 -7.39 -20.14
CA SER A 117 20.66 -7.71 -18.74
C SER A 117 21.28 -9.11 -18.69
N GLN A 118 22.60 -9.16 -18.49
CA GLN A 118 23.28 -10.39 -18.12
C GLN A 118 22.94 -10.71 -16.66
N SER A 119 22.09 -11.70 -16.44
CA SER A 119 21.95 -12.40 -15.16
C SER A 119 21.94 -13.91 -15.39
N ALA A 120 23.09 -14.42 -15.85
CA ALA A 120 23.38 -15.83 -15.78
C ALA A 120 23.72 -16.20 -14.32
N LEU A 121 22.80 -16.87 -13.63
CA LEU A 121 23.13 -17.61 -12.40
C LEU A 121 23.48 -19.05 -12.79
N PRO A 122 24.58 -19.62 -12.26
CA PRO A 122 24.94 -21.01 -12.54
C PRO A 122 23.99 -21.99 -11.84
N PRO A 123 23.83 -23.22 -12.38
CA PRO A 123 23.03 -24.26 -11.74
C PRO A 123 23.74 -24.75 -10.45
N GLU A 124 22.98 -24.92 -9.37
CA GLU A 124 23.48 -25.53 -8.14
C GLU A 124 23.79 -27.01 -8.35
N ASP A 125 25.03 -27.39 -8.06
CA ASP A 125 25.54 -28.76 -8.07
C ASP A 125 24.83 -29.65 -7.05
N ALA A 126 24.43 -30.83 -7.51
CA ALA A 126 23.99 -31.94 -6.69
C ALA A 126 25.19 -32.73 -6.14
N ALA A 127 25.16 -33.11 -4.86
CA ALA A 127 26.03 -34.16 -4.31
C ALA A 127 25.39 -34.78 -3.03
N PRO A 128 25.85 -35.97 -2.56
CA PRO A 128 25.22 -37.25 -2.86
C PRO A 128 24.66 -37.96 -1.61
N GLY A 129 23.94 -39.05 -1.86
CA GLY A 129 23.13 -39.77 -0.88
C GLY A 129 23.86 -40.52 0.22
N THR A 130 23.09 -40.90 1.23
CA THR A 130 23.35 -42.03 2.14
C THR A 130 22.05 -42.80 2.39
N SER A 131 22.21 -44.09 2.61
CA SER A 131 21.29 -45.21 2.44
C SER A 131 20.51 -45.60 3.71
N GLY A 132 19.24 -46.02 3.53
CA GLY A 132 18.67 -47.27 4.06
C GLY A 132 18.08 -47.33 5.49
N GLY A 133 16.77 -47.64 5.59
CA GLY A 133 16.12 -48.26 6.78
C GLY A 133 14.60 -47.99 6.90
N PRO A 134 13.73 -48.97 7.23
CA PRO A 134 12.39 -49.07 6.64
C PRO A 134 11.19 -48.62 7.50
N GLU A 135 10.12 -48.30 6.77
CA GLU A 135 8.67 -48.46 7.04
C GLU A 135 8.04 -47.93 8.35
N GLY A 136 7.28 -46.84 8.17
CA GLY A 136 6.14 -46.46 9.00
C GLY A 136 5.15 -45.68 8.13
N ALA A 137 4.33 -46.39 7.36
CA ALA A 137 3.35 -45.82 6.44
C ALA A 137 2.19 -45.15 7.21
N LEU A 138 2.36 -43.89 7.61
CA LEU A 138 1.23 -42.97 7.73
C LEU A 138 1.12 -42.20 6.42
N SER A 139 0.08 -42.51 5.65
CA SER A 139 -0.34 -41.75 4.46
C SER A 139 -0.73 -40.33 4.87
N ALA A 140 0.26 -39.47 5.09
CA ALA A 140 0.08 -38.04 5.05
C ALA A 140 -0.28 -37.69 3.60
N ARG A 141 -1.58 -37.55 3.33
CA ARG A 141 -2.05 -36.83 2.14
C ARG A 141 -1.42 -35.44 2.19
N ARG A 142 -0.29 -35.29 1.51
CA ARG A 142 0.37 -34.01 1.24
C ARG A 142 -0.67 -33.16 0.51
N ALA A 143 -1.35 -32.28 1.23
CA ALA A 143 -2.10 -31.18 0.65
C ALA A 143 -1.11 -30.18 0.05
N ARG A 144 -0.41 -30.60 -1.02
CA ARG A 144 0.21 -29.69 -1.99
C ARG A 144 -0.92 -29.15 -2.86
N GLY A 145 -1.71 -28.24 -2.28
CA GLY A 145 -2.67 -27.44 -3.01
C GLY A 145 -2.07 -26.07 -3.24
N SER A 146 -1.59 -25.81 -4.45
CA SER A 146 -1.56 -24.42 -4.95
C SER A 146 -2.99 -23.88 -4.86
N LEU A 147 -3.18 -22.58 -4.58
CA LEU A 147 -4.50 -21.96 -4.56
C LEU A 147 -5.27 -22.22 -5.88
N GLY A 148 -4.54 -22.39 -7.00
CA GLY A 148 -5.10 -22.79 -8.29
C GLY A 148 -5.70 -24.20 -8.35
N ARG A 149 -5.41 -25.07 -7.37
CA ARG A 149 -6.01 -26.41 -7.23
C ARG A 149 -7.32 -26.39 -6.45
N LEU A 150 -7.62 -25.30 -5.74
CA LEU A 150 -8.92 -25.09 -5.08
C LEU A 150 -10.01 -24.63 -6.05
N LEU A 151 -9.63 -24.18 -7.26
CA LEU A 151 -10.54 -23.61 -8.26
C LEU A 151 -10.20 -24.16 -9.67
N PRO A 152 -10.63 -25.40 -9.99
CA PRO A 152 -10.20 -26.14 -11.19
C PRO A 152 -10.47 -25.44 -12.52
N HIS A 153 -11.48 -24.58 -12.58
CA HIS A 153 -11.88 -23.84 -13.79
C HIS A 153 -11.37 -22.39 -13.83
N GLY A 154 -10.62 -21.95 -12.80
CA GLY A 154 -10.30 -20.53 -12.60
C GLY A 154 -11.55 -19.70 -12.26
N LEU A 155 -11.35 -18.51 -11.70
CA LEU A 155 -12.44 -17.55 -11.49
C LEU A 155 -12.56 -16.69 -12.74
N ARG A 156 -13.77 -16.39 -13.23
CA ARG A 156 -13.95 -15.53 -14.40
C ARG A 156 -13.71 -14.08 -13.99
N THR A 157 -14.51 -13.58 -13.07
CA THR A 157 -14.43 -12.20 -12.59
C THR A 157 -14.24 -12.16 -11.08
N CYS A 158 -13.34 -11.28 -10.64
CA CYS A 158 -13.06 -11.09 -9.22
C CYS A 158 -13.07 -9.61 -8.85
N ALA A 159 -13.54 -9.30 -7.65
CA ALA A 159 -13.46 -7.95 -7.09
C ALA A 159 -12.36 -7.85 -6.03
N VAL A 160 -11.58 -6.78 -6.09
CA VAL A 160 -10.69 -6.34 -5.00
C VAL A 160 -11.29 -5.06 -4.43
N VAL A 161 -11.72 -5.11 -3.17
CA VAL A 161 -12.36 -3.99 -2.49
C VAL A 161 -11.37 -3.39 -1.51
N THR A 162 -10.91 -2.16 -1.76
CA THR A 162 -10.01 -1.48 -0.82
C THR A 162 -10.76 -1.01 0.42
N SER A 163 -10.00 -0.60 1.43
CA SER A 163 -10.56 -0.06 2.66
C SER A 163 -10.86 1.44 2.60
N ALA A 164 -10.62 2.11 1.46
CA ALA A 164 -10.63 3.58 1.37
C ALA A 164 -11.98 4.20 1.75
N GLY A 165 -11.97 5.34 2.44
CA GLY A 165 -13.20 6.06 2.81
C GLY A 165 -14.03 6.53 1.61
N ALA A 166 -13.40 6.73 0.45
CA ALA A 166 -14.05 7.16 -0.79
C ALA A 166 -15.14 6.18 -1.31
N ILE A 167 -15.17 4.93 -0.81
CA ILE A 167 -16.18 3.95 -1.19
C ILE A 167 -17.56 4.25 -0.60
N LEU A 168 -17.66 5.07 0.44
CA LEU A 168 -18.93 5.42 1.07
C LEU A 168 -19.86 6.17 0.10
N ASN A 169 -21.16 5.88 0.18
CA ASN A 169 -22.21 6.41 -0.70
C ASN A 169 -22.00 6.11 -2.19
N SER A 170 -21.23 5.07 -2.52
CA SER A 170 -20.98 4.66 -3.90
C SER A 170 -22.08 3.77 -4.46
N SER A 171 -22.84 3.08 -3.60
CA SER A 171 -23.83 2.06 -3.98
C SER A 171 -23.26 0.93 -4.85
N LEU A 172 -21.96 0.61 -4.68
CA LEU A 172 -21.26 -0.42 -5.47
C LEU A 172 -21.50 -1.85 -4.97
N GLY A 173 -22.23 -2.04 -3.87
CA GLY A 173 -22.33 -3.34 -3.20
C GLY A 173 -22.88 -4.47 -4.05
N GLU A 174 -23.95 -4.22 -4.80
CA GLU A 174 -24.53 -5.22 -5.72
C GLU A 174 -23.56 -5.57 -6.86
N GLU A 175 -22.85 -4.57 -7.40
CA GLU A 175 -21.85 -4.79 -8.45
C GLU A 175 -20.68 -5.63 -7.93
N ILE A 176 -20.18 -5.32 -6.74
CA ILE A 176 -19.12 -6.08 -6.07
C ILE A 176 -19.56 -7.54 -5.86
N ASP A 177 -20.77 -7.75 -5.33
CA ASP A 177 -21.29 -9.08 -5.02
C ASP A 177 -21.63 -9.92 -6.27
N SER A 178 -21.69 -9.30 -7.46
CA SER A 178 -21.88 -10.02 -8.72
C SER A 178 -20.66 -10.83 -9.19
N HIS A 179 -19.48 -10.61 -8.60
CA HIS A 179 -18.23 -11.29 -8.96
C HIS A 179 -18.16 -12.71 -8.37
N ASP A 180 -17.40 -13.60 -9.02
CA ASP A 180 -17.22 -14.99 -8.54
C ASP A 180 -16.52 -15.02 -7.17
N ALA A 181 -15.55 -14.13 -6.96
CA ALA A 181 -14.83 -13.98 -5.69
C ALA A 181 -14.59 -12.51 -5.32
N VAL A 182 -14.57 -12.22 -4.02
CA VAL A 182 -14.27 -10.90 -3.48
C VAL A 182 -13.09 -10.97 -2.52
N LEU A 183 -12.07 -10.15 -2.74
CA LEU A 183 -10.93 -9.98 -1.87
C LEU A 183 -11.08 -8.70 -1.03
N ARG A 184 -10.85 -8.82 0.29
CA ARG A 184 -10.84 -7.71 1.25
C ARG A 184 -9.57 -7.70 2.10
N PHE A 185 -9.36 -6.62 2.84
CA PHE A 185 -8.12 -6.39 3.60
C PHE A 185 -8.36 -6.24 5.09
N ASN A 186 -7.45 -6.79 5.89
CA ASN A 186 -7.32 -6.52 7.32
C ASN A 186 -8.65 -6.62 8.06
N SER A 187 -9.02 -5.60 8.85
CA SER A 187 -10.25 -5.55 9.65
C SER A 187 -11.46 -4.97 8.89
N ALA A 188 -11.38 -4.76 7.58
CA ALA A 188 -12.43 -4.10 6.81
C ALA A 188 -13.76 -4.89 6.84
N PRO A 189 -14.82 -4.38 7.48
CA PRO A 189 -16.08 -5.09 7.68
C PRO A 189 -17.03 -4.91 6.50
N THR A 190 -18.00 -5.82 6.35
CA THR A 190 -19.14 -5.64 5.43
C THR A 190 -20.38 -5.13 6.17
N ARG A 191 -20.57 -5.58 7.41
CA ARG A 191 -21.76 -5.28 8.21
C ARG A 191 -21.93 -3.77 8.42
N GLY A 192 -23.08 -3.24 8.02
CA GLY A 192 -23.41 -1.81 8.09
C GLY A 192 -22.95 -0.99 6.88
N TYR A 193 -22.25 -1.61 5.93
CA TYR A 193 -21.69 -0.99 4.73
C TYR A 193 -22.11 -1.72 3.45
N GLU A 194 -23.00 -2.70 3.52
CA GLU A 194 -23.31 -3.66 2.45
C GLU A 194 -23.74 -2.97 1.15
N LYS A 195 -24.46 -1.84 1.26
CA LYS A 195 -24.87 -1.04 0.10
C LYS A 195 -23.67 -0.55 -0.72
N ASP A 196 -22.59 -0.18 -0.07
CA ASP A 196 -21.41 0.42 -0.70
C ASP A 196 -20.32 -0.61 -0.98
N VAL A 197 -20.13 -1.59 -0.09
CA VAL A 197 -19.00 -2.51 -0.17
C VAL A 197 -19.40 -3.95 -0.47
N GLY A 198 -20.69 -4.29 -0.52
CA GLY A 198 -21.20 -5.65 -0.68
C GLY A 198 -21.11 -6.47 0.60
N ASN A 199 -21.63 -7.70 0.56
CA ASN A 199 -21.60 -8.63 1.70
C ASN A 199 -20.65 -9.82 1.49
N LYS A 200 -20.28 -10.14 0.24
CA LYS A 200 -19.41 -11.29 -0.07
C LYS A 200 -17.96 -11.03 0.35
N THR A 201 -17.33 -12.03 0.96
CA THR A 201 -15.87 -12.09 1.16
C THR A 201 -15.42 -13.53 0.89
N THR A 202 -14.48 -13.71 -0.04
CA THR A 202 -13.94 -15.03 -0.40
C THR A 202 -12.50 -15.17 0.10
N VAL A 203 -11.70 -14.12 -0.10
CA VAL A 203 -10.29 -14.06 0.32
C VAL A 203 -10.11 -12.82 1.19
N ARG A 204 -9.35 -12.96 2.28
CA ARG A 204 -8.95 -11.83 3.10
C ARG A 204 -7.44 -11.85 3.30
N ILE A 205 -6.79 -10.79 2.82
CA ILE A 205 -5.37 -10.54 3.10
C ILE A 205 -5.28 -9.78 4.42
N ILE A 206 -4.44 -10.28 5.33
CA ILE A 206 -4.17 -9.64 6.62
C ILE A 206 -2.66 -9.43 6.76
N ASN A 207 -2.26 -8.23 7.19
CA ASN A 207 -0.88 -8.03 7.62
C ASN A 207 -0.64 -8.71 8.98
N SER A 208 0.63 -8.89 9.34
CA SER A 208 1.04 -9.53 10.58
C SER A 208 0.56 -8.81 11.84
N GLN A 209 0.38 -7.49 11.78
CA GLN A 209 -0.16 -6.69 12.88
C GLN A 209 -1.59 -7.10 13.28
N ILE A 210 -2.42 -7.50 12.31
CA ILE A 210 -3.77 -8.00 12.58
C ILE A 210 -3.73 -9.25 13.49
N LEU A 211 -2.75 -10.13 13.28
CA LEU A 211 -2.62 -11.35 14.07
C LEU A 211 -2.10 -11.08 15.49
N THR A 212 -1.28 -10.04 15.67
CA THR A 212 -0.56 -9.80 16.93
C THR A 212 -1.20 -8.76 17.83
N ASN A 213 -1.92 -7.78 17.28
CA ASN A 213 -2.52 -6.72 18.06
C ASN A 213 -3.92 -7.14 18.57
N PRO A 214 -4.14 -7.25 19.89
CA PRO A 214 -5.40 -7.72 20.45
C PRO A 214 -6.63 -6.89 20.06
N ARG A 215 -6.45 -5.60 19.69
CA ARG A 215 -7.54 -4.71 19.28
C ARG A 215 -8.28 -5.19 18.03
N HIS A 216 -7.65 -6.01 17.20
CA HIS A 216 -8.30 -6.55 16.00
C HIS A 216 -9.14 -7.80 16.27
N HIS A 217 -9.10 -8.35 17.50
CA HIS A 217 -9.88 -9.52 17.91
C HIS A 217 -9.78 -10.68 16.91
N PHE A 218 -8.58 -10.93 16.38
CA PHE A 218 -8.33 -11.90 15.31
C PHE A 218 -8.87 -13.31 15.63
N THR A 219 -8.74 -13.74 16.89
CA THR A 219 -9.18 -15.04 17.37
C THR A 219 -10.69 -15.24 17.34
N ASP A 220 -11.46 -14.20 17.65
CA ASP A 220 -12.88 -14.33 17.99
C ASP A 220 -13.80 -13.70 16.96
N SER A 221 -13.33 -12.67 16.25
CA SER A 221 -14.10 -11.94 15.25
C SER A 221 -14.55 -12.84 14.09
N SER A 222 -15.80 -12.69 13.69
CA SER A 222 -16.36 -13.39 12.52
C SER A 222 -15.73 -12.94 11.20
N LEU A 223 -15.05 -11.77 11.17
CA LEU A 223 -14.38 -11.26 9.97
C LEU A 223 -13.30 -12.20 9.40
N TYR A 224 -12.73 -13.03 10.27
CA TYR A 224 -11.64 -13.95 9.95
C TYR A 224 -12.07 -15.41 9.89
N LYS A 225 -13.38 -15.71 9.95
CA LYS A 225 -13.93 -17.06 9.89
C LYS A 225 -14.58 -17.30 8.52
N ASP A 226 -14.64 -18.57 8.11
CA ASP A 226 -15.32 -19.02 6.89
C ASP A 226 -14.86 -18.34 5.58
N VAL A 227 -13.62 -17.85 5.56
CA VAL A 227 -12.96 -17.23 4.38
C VAL A 227 -11.56 -17.81 4.19
N ILE A 228 -11.00 -17.68 2.98
CA ILE A 228 -9.58 -17.96 2.75
C ILE A 228 -8.76 -16.82 3.34
N LEU A 229 -7.88 -17.15 4.29
CA LEU A 229 -6.97 -16.18 4.89
C LEU A 229 -5.58 -16.23 4.23
N VAL A 230 -4.99 -15.06 4.04
CA VAL A 230 -3.63 -14.91 3.54
C VAL A 230 -2.91 -13.89 4.42
N ALA A 231 -2.03 -14.37 5.29
CA ALA A 231 -1.18 -13.52 6.13
C ALA A 231 0.07 -13.08 5.37
N TRP A 232 0.57 -11.89 5.66
CA TRP A 232 1.87 -11.43 5.19
C TRP A 232 2.56 -10.57 6.24
N ASP A 233 3.88 -10.58 6.24
CA ASP A 233 4.74 -9.82 7.14
C ASP A 233 5.88 -9.20 6.32
N PRO A 234 6.28 -7.95 6.60
CA PRO A 234 7.52 -7.40 6.06
C PRO A 234 8.71 -8.28 6.43
N ALA A 235 9.55 -8.58 5.45
CA ALA A 235 10.79 -9.33 5.65
C ALA A 235 11.98 -8.52 5.13
N PRO A 236 13.23 -8.85 5.51
CA PRO A 236 14.41 -8.27 4.88
C PRO A 236 14.38 -8.47 3.36
N TYR A 237 14.92 -7.50 2.59
CA TYR A 237 14.95 -7.54 1.12
C TYR A 237 15.59 -8.82 0.55
N SER A 238 16.58 -9.39 1.25
CA SER A 238 17.22 -10.67 0.89
C SER A 238 16.25 -11.86 0.87
N ALA A 239 15.04 -11.68 1.42
CA ALA A 239 14.00 -12.70 1.52
C ALA A 239 14.46 -14.00 2.19
N ASN A 240 15.53 -13.95 3.00
CA ASN A 240 16.07 -15.10 3.69
C ASN A 240 15.05 -15.60 4.73
N LEU A 241 14.48 -16.78 4.48
CA LEU A 241 13.41 -17.34 5.31
C LEU A 241 13.86 -17.63 6.74
N HIS A 242 15.11 -18.04 6.96
CA HIS A 242 15.61 -18.33 8.30
C HIS A 242 15.77 -17.05 9.12
N LEU A 243 16.30 -16.00 8.50
CA LEU A 243 16.44 -14.70 9.13
C LEU A 243 15.07 -14.09 9.44
N TRP A 244 14.15 -14.13 8.48
CA TRP A 244 12.79 -13.64 8.66
C TRP A 244 12.04 -14.42 9.74
N TYR A 245 12.14 -15.76 9.75
CA TYR A 245 11.51 -16.58 10.80
C TYR A 245 12.05 -16.27 12.20
N LYS A 246 13.36 -16.01 12.34
CA LYS A 246 13.98 -15.63 13.61
C LYS A 246 13.61 -14.22 14.07
N LYS A 247 13.40 -13.29 13.13
CA LYS A 247 13.14 -11.87 13.41
C LYS A 247 12.10 -11.33 12.42
N PRO A 248 10.81 -11.72 12.58
CA PRO A 248 9.73 -11.12 11.80
C PRO A 248 9.45 -9.70 12.31
N ASP A 249 8.78 -8.88 11.50
CA ASP A 249 8.39 -7.52 11.92
C ASP A 249 7.36 -7.61 13.05
N TYR A 250 6.39 -8.53 12.92
CA TYR A 250 5.49 -8.93 13.99
C TYR A 250 5.44 -10.46 14.10
N ASN A 251 5.31 -11.00 15.31
CA ASN A 251 5.22 -12.45 15.53
C ASN A 251 3.90 -13.05 15.01
N LEU A 252 3.81 -13.26 13.69
CA LEU A 252 2.67 -13.89 13.04
C LEU A 252 2.60 -15.41 13.25
N PHE A 253 3.73 -16.08 13.53
CA PHE A 253 3.80 -17.54 13.52
C PHE A 253 3.02 -18.18 14.69
N THR A 254 3.16 -17.64 15.90
CA THR A 254 2.42 -18.14 17.07
C THR A 254 0.89 -18.07 16.88
N PRO A 255 0.28 -16.90 16.58
CA PRO A 255 -1.15 -16.81 16.35
C PRO A 255 -1.61 -17.59 15.11
N TYR A 256 -0.79 -17.69 14.06
CA TYR A 256 -1.07 -18.53 12.90
C TYR A 256 -1.23 -20.01 13.26
N VAL A 257 -0.28 -20.56 14.04
CA VAL A 257 -0.33 -21.97 14.48
C VAL A 257 -1.56 -22.21 15.36
N GLN A 258 -1.83 -21.32 16.31
CA GLN A 258 -3.01 -21.42 17.19
C GLN A 258 -4.31 -21.39 16.39
N HIS A 259 -4.42 -20.52 15.38
CA HIS A 259 -5.60 -20.45 14.51
C HIS A 259 -5.77 -21.73 13.70
N ARG A 260 -4.70 -22.26 13.11
CA ARG A 260 -4.72 -23.51 12.33
C ARG A 260 -5.09 -24.73 13.18
N GLN A 261 -4.71 -24.76 14.46
CA GLN A 261 -5.11 -25.81 15.39
C GLN A 261 -6.61 -25.76 15.69
N ARG A 262 -7.19 -24.56 15.85
CA ARG A 262 -8.63 -24.37 16.12
C ARG A 262 -9.50 -24.54 14.89
N ASN A 263 -8.99 -24.14 13.71
CA ASN A 263 -9.72 -24.09 12.45
C ASN A 263 -8.99 -24.89 11.36
N PRO A 264 -8.83 -26.23 11.50
CA PRO A 264 -7.98 -27.04 10.62
C PRO A 264 -8.45 -27.04 9.16
N ASN A 265 -9.76 -26.89 8.95
CA ASN A 265 -10.39 -26.94 7.63
C ASN A 265 -10.41 -25.59 6.91
N GLN A 266 -10.22 -24.47 7.61
CA GLN A 266 -10.20 -23.15 6.99
C GLN A 266 -8.86 -22.91 6.29
N PRO A 267 -8.81 -22.66 4.98
CA PRO A 267 -7.56 -22.35 4.29
C PRO A 267 -6.93 -21.07 4.86
N PHE A 268 -5.68 -21.17 5.32
CA PHE A 268 -4.93 -20.05 5.86
C PHE A 268 -3.47 -20.20 5.41
N TYR A 269 -2.98 -19.24 4.64
CA TYR A 269 -1.65 -19.24 4.04
C TYR A 269 -0.81 -18.08 4.56
N ILE A 270 0.51 -18.21 4.44
CA ILE A 270 1.47 -17.13 4.67
C ILE A 270 2.14 -16.82 3.33
N LEU A 271 2.13 -15.56 2.90
CA LEU A 271 2.82 -15.12 1.70
C LEU A 271 4.33 -15.27 1.86
N HIS A 272 4.97 -15.79 0.82
CA HIS A 272 6.42 -15.90 0.79
C HIS A 272 7.03 -14.49 0.61
N PRO A 273 8.04 -14.08 1.41
CA PRO A 273 8.57 -12.72 1.40
C PRO A 273 9.18 -12.30 0.05
N LYS A 274 9.73 -13.26 -0.70
CA LYS A 274 10.21 -13.03 -2.08
C LYS A 274 9.14 -12.43 -3.00
N PHE A 275 7.88 -12.87 -2.87
CA PHE A 275 6.78 -12.31 -3.67
C PHE A 275 6.61 -10.81 -3.43
N ILE A 276 6.72 -10.38 -2.17
CA ILE A 276 6.56 -8.98 -1.76
C ILE A 276 7.64 -8.10 -2.41
N TRP A 277 8.90 -8.53 -2.33
CA TRP A 277 10.02 -7.76 -2.85
C TRP A 277 10.14 -7.83 -4.38
N GLN A 278 9.73 -8.92 -5.02
CA GLN A 278 9.60 -8.96 -6.48
C GLN A 278 8.58 -7.94 -6.99
N LEU A 279 7.47 -7.74 -6.27
CA LEU A 279 6.51 -6.70 -6.61
C LEU A 279 7.07 -5.29 -6.38
N TRP A 280 7.89 -5.11 -5.34
CA TRP A 280 8.60 -3.85 -5.12
C TRP A 280 9.55 -3.55 -6.29
N ASP A 281 10.33 -4.54 -6.74
CA ASP A 281 11.24 -4.42 -7.88
C ASP A 281 10.48 -3.99 -9.14
N ILE A 282 9.32 -4.62 -9.42
CA ILE A 282 8.47 -4.24 -10.56
C ILE A 282 8.01 -2.78 -10.47
N ILE A 283 7.62 -2.29 -9.30
CA ILE A 283 7.21 -0.88 -9.13
C ILE A 283 8.42 0.03 -9.38
N GLN A 284 9.58 -0.30 -8.82
CA GLN A 284 10.81 0.49 -8.97
C GLN A 284 11.30 0.50 -10.43
N GLU A 285 11.30 -0.64 -11.12
CA GLU A 285 11.70 -0.75 -12.54
C GLU A 285 10.78 0.06 -13.46
N ASN A 286 9.52 0.26 -13.07
CA ASN A 286 8.54 1.07 -13.82
C ASN A 286 8.53 2.55 -13.40
N THR A 287 9.43 2.97 -12.51
CA THR A 287 9.48 4.31 -11.93
C THR A 287 10.88 4.91 -12.06
N LYS A 288 10.98 6.15 -12.57
CA LYS A 288 12.29 6.83 -12.74
C LYS A 288 12.90 7.27 -11.40
N GLU A 289 12.04 7.61 -10.45
CA GLU A 289 12.43 8.08 -9.12
C GLU A 289 12.68 6.89 -8.19
N LYS A 290 13.52 7.11 -7.16
CA LYS A 290 13.68 6.13 -6.09
C LYS A 290 12.42 6.09 -5.25
N ILE A 291 11.77 4.93 -5.19
CA ILE A 291 10.55 4.73 -4.39
C ILE A 291 10.90 4.47 -2.92
N GLN A 292 9.90 4.51 -2.06
CA GLN A 292 10.05 4.20 -0.63
C GLN A 292 10.64 2.78 -0.46
N PRO A 293 11.70 2.59 0.36
CA PRO A 293 12.35 1.30 0.56
C PRO A 293 11.57 0.40 1.54
N ASN A 294 10.25 0.39 1.41
CA ASN A 294 9.30 -0.35 2.22
C ASN A 294 8.45 -1.24 1.30
N PRO A 295 7.90 -2.36 1.79
CA PRO A 295 7.13 -3.28 0.96
C PRO A 295 5.90 -2.59 0.33
N PRO A 296 5.38 -3.11 -0.80
CA PRO A 296 4.13 -2.64 -1.38
C PRO A 296 2.94 -2.78 -0.42
N SER A 297 1.90 -1.98 -0.63
CA SER A 297 0.68 -2.03 0.19
C SER A 297 -0.03 -3.39 0.06
N SER A 298 -0.79 -3.77 1.10
CA SER A 298 -1.66 -4.96 1.02
C SER A 298 -2.60 -4.92 -0.19
N GLY A 299 -3.05 -3.72 -0.58
CA GLY A 299 -3.86 -3.48 -1.78
C GLY A 299 -3.18 -4.00 -3.04
N PHE A 300 -1.93 -3.58 -3.27
CA PHE A 300 -1.17 -4.02 -4.44
C PHE A 300 -0.86 -5.53 -4.41
N LEU A 301 -0.48 -6.07 -3.25
CA LEU A 301 -0.30 -7.52 -3.08
C LEU A 301 -1.58 -8.30 -3.45
N GLY A 302 -2.75 -7.79 -3.03
CA GLY A 302 -4.05 -8.38 -3.32
C GLY A 302 -4.44 -8.31 -4.79
N ILE A 303 -4.15 -7.19 -5.46
CA ILE A 303 -4.40 -7.05 -6.90
C ILE A 303 -3.64 -8.13 -7.67
N LEU A 304 -2.33 -8.27 -7.44
CA LEU A 304 -1.50 -9.24 -8.16
C LEU A 304 -1.86 -10.68 -7.79
N LEU A 305 -2.23 -10.94 -6.53
CA LEU A 305 -2.75 -12.24 -6.12
C LEU A 305 -4.02 -12.58 -6.92
N MET A 306 -5.00 -11.68 -7.01
CA MET A 306 -6.25 -11.95 -7.74
C MET A 306 -6.02 -12.05 -9.25
N MET A 307 -5.10 -11.28 -9.83
CA MET A 307 -4.72 -11.43 -11.25
C MET A 307 -4.15 -12.82 -11.56
N SER A 308 -3.52 -13.49 -10.59
CA SER A 308 -3.00 -14.86 -10.76
C SER A 308 -4.10 -15.95 -10.73
N LEU A 309 -5.29 -15.62 -10.21
CA LEU A 309 -6.38 -16.55 -9.93
C LEU A 309 -7.58 -16.37 -10.86
N CYS A 310 -7.78 -15.15 -11.36
CA CYS A 310 -8.98 -14.73 -12.07
C CYS A 310 -8.68 -14.41 -13.53
N GLY A 311 -9.69 -14.51 -14.41
CA GLY A 311 -9.60 -14.07 -15.80
C GLY A 311 -9.63 -12.54 -15.95
N GLU A 312 -10.37 -11.87 -15.06
CA GLU A 312 -10.48 -10.42 -14.98
C GLU A 312 -10.65 -9.98 -13.52
N VAL A 313 -10.03 -8.86 -13.15
CA VAL A 313 -10.05 -8.31 -11.79
C VAL A 313 -10.55 -6.87 -11.81
N HIS A 314 -11.64 -6.61 -11.07
CA HIS A 314 -12.19 -5.27 -10.88
C HIS A 314 -11.70 -4.76 -9.52
N VAL A 315 -11.03 -3.62 -9.50
CA VAL A 315 -10.47 -3.04 -8.29
C VAL A 315 -11.21 -1.75 -7.98
N TYR A 316 -11.77 -1.66 -6.77
CA TYR A 316 -12.65 -0.57 -6.35
C TYR A 316 -11.97 0.34 -5.33
N GLU A 317 -11.97 1.65 -5.61
CA GLU A 317 -11.42 2.73 -4.78
C GLU A 317 -9.95 2.51 -4.37
N TYR A 318 -9.18 1.84 -5.23
CA TYR A 318 -7.71 1.84 -5.13
C TYR A 318 -7.15 3.12 -5.73
N ILE A 319 -7.58 3.45 -6.94
CA ILE A 319 -7.45 4.80 -7.48
C ILE A 319 -8.73 5.54 -7.12
N PRO A 320 -8.64 6.71 -6.46
CA PRO A 320 -9.82 7.38 -5.93
C PRO A 320 -10.73 7.88 -7.06
N SER A 321 -12.04 7.76 -6.83
CA SER A 321 -13.07 8.39 -7.66
C SER A 321 -13.21 9.88 -7.37
N VAL A 322 -14.22 10.53 -7.96
CA VAL A 322 -14.70 11.86 -7.55
C VAL A 322 -15.07 11.97 -6.07
N ARG A 323 -15.25 10.84 -5.36
CA ARG A 323 -15.47 10.79 -3.92
C ARG A 323 -14.18 10.80 -3.11
N GLN A 324 -13.04 11.17 -3.70
CA GLN A 324 -11.77 11.31 -3.00
C GLN A 324 -11.96 12.09 -1.68
N THR A 325 -11.42 11.54 -0.61
CA THR A 325 -11.55 12.06 0.75
C THR A 325 -10.29 11.72 1.55
N ASP A 326 -10.03 12.51 2.58
CA ASP A 326 -8.99 12.23 3.56
C ASP A 326 -9.43 11.18 4.58
N LEU A 327 -10.71 10.77 4.60
CA LEU A 327 -11.17 9.66 5.41
C LEU A 327 -10.41 8.39 4.99
N CYS A 328 -9.53 7.93 5.88
CA CYS A 328 -8.58 6.87 5.59
C CYS A 328 -9.30 5.56 5.30
N HIS A 329 -10.21 5.15 6.20
CA HIS A 329 -10.98 3.93 6.06
C HIS A 329 -12.48 4.17 6.18
N TYR A 330 -13.28 3.46 5.39
CA TYR A 330 -14.74 3.61 5.43
C TYR A 330 -15.38 3.21 6.77
N HIS A 331 -14.65 2.47 7.60
CA HIS A 331 -15.11 1.88 8.86
C HIS A 331 -14.47 2.51 10.11
N GLU A 332 -13.69 3.58 9.95
CA GLU A 332 -13.00 4.24 11.07
C GLU A 332 -13.14 5.77 10.94
N PRO A 333 -13.36 6.51 12.04
CA PRO A 333 -13.40 7.96 12.03
C PRO A 333 -11.98 8.57 12.04
N TYR A 334 -11.10 8.09 11.14
CA TYR A 334 -9.70 8.52 11.05
C TYR A 334 -9.43 9.17 9.70
N TYR A 335 -8.82 10.35 9.73
CA TYR A 335 -8.55 11.17 8.55
C TYR A 335 -7.05 11.34 8.36
N ASP A 336 -6.54 10.85 7.23
CA ASP A 336 -5.15 10.99 6.81
C ASP A 336 -5.04 10.80 5.29
N ALA A 337 -4.64 11.87 4.59
CA ALA A 337 -4.40 11.83 3.15
C ALA A 337 -3.31 10.81 2.77
N ALA A 338 -2.40 10.46 3.68
CA ALA A 338 -1.37 9.45 3.45
C ALA A 338 -1.94 8.05 3.21
N CYS A 339 -3.16 7.73 3.69
CA CYS A 339 -3.83 6.47 3.38
C CYS A 339 -4.19 6.36 1.89
N THR A 340 -4.40 7.50 1.22
CA THR A 340 -4.71 7.57 -0.21
C THR A 340 -3.47 7.84 -1.05
N LEU A 341 -2.53 8.67 -0.59
CA LEU A 341 -1.38 9.10 -1.39
C LEU A 341 -0.09 8.31 -1.09
N GLY A 342 -0.01 7.63 0.05
CA GLY A 342 1.16 6.91 0.51
C GLY A 342 2.02 7.71 1.49
N ALA A 343 2.62 6.99 2.44
CA ALA A 343 3.67 7.47 3.33
C ALA A 343 4.70 6.37 3.56
N TYR A 344 4.30 5.27 4.22
CA TYR A 344 5.16 4.10 4.42
C TYR A 344 5.34 3.31 3.12
N HIS A 345 4.24 2.88 2.50
CA HIS A 345 4.24 2.14 1.23
C HIS A 345 4.47 3.06 0.03
N PRO A 346 5.03 2.55 -1.09
CA PRO A 346 5.13 3.28 -2.36
C PRO A 346 3.79 3.41 -3.10
N LEU A 347 2.73 3.73 -2.36
CA LEU A 347 1.33 3.64 -2.80
C LEU A 347 1.02 4.53 -4.00
N LEU A 348 1.62 5.72 -4.09
CA LEU A 348 1.48 6.59 -5.27
C LEU A 348 1.94 5.87 -6.54
N TYR A 349 3.11 5.25 -6.51
CA TYR A 349 3.71 4.57 -7.65
C TYR A 349 2.96 3.27 -8.00
N GLU A 350 2.46 2.57 -6.98
CA GLU A 350 1.56 1.44 -7.19
C GLU A 350 0.29 1.86 -7.97
N LYS A 351 -0.34 2.98 -7.58
CA LYS A 351 -1.53 3.52 -8.26
C LYS A 351 -1.25 3.93 -9.69
N LEU A 352 -0.11 4.57 -9.95
CA LEU A 352 0.30 4.95 -11.31
C LEU A 352 0.48 3.71 -12.20
N LEU A 353 1.09 2.65 -11.68
CA LEU A 353 1.24 1.39 -12.40
C LEU A 353 -0.13 0.72 -12.65
N VAL A 354 -0.99 0.64 -11.64
CA VAL A 354 -2.36 0.10 -11.79
C VAL A 354 -3.17 0.91 -12.80
N GLN A 355 -3.04 2.24 -12.81
CA GLN A 355 -3.72 3.11 -13.77
C GLN A 355 -3.27 2.83 -15.20
N ARG A 356 -1.97 2.62 -15.41
CA ARG A 356 -1.40 2.27 -16.72
C ARG A 356 -1.89 0.91 -17.23
N LEU A 357 -2.09 -0.04 -16.32
CA LEU A 357 -2.58 -1.39 -16.65
C LEU A 357 -4.10 -1.47 -16.84
N ASN A 358 -4.85 -0.42 -16.50
CA ASN A 358 -6.31 -0.41 -16.57
C ASN A 358 -6.81 -0.56 -18.02
N THR A 359 -7.63 -1.56 -18.26
CA THR A 359 -8.36 -1.78 -19.52
C THR A 359 -9.82 -1.32 -19.46
N GLY A 360 -10.28 -0.86 -18.29
CA GLY A 360 -11.64 -0.37 -18.07
C GLY A 360 -11.89 1.05 -18.56
N ALA A 361 -13.16 1.44 -18.65
CA ALA A 361 -13.56 2.77 -19.10
C ALA A 361 -13.09 3.88 -18.13
N GLN A 362 -12.55 4.98 -18.68
CA GLN A 362 -12.15 6.15 -17.88
C GLN A 362 -13.32 6.75 -17.07
N GLY A 363 -14.54 6.67 -17.61
CA GLY A 363 -15.75 7.11 -16.90
C GLY A 363 -16.08 6.27 -15.66
N ASP A 364 -15.68 4.99 -15.64
CA ASP A 364 -15.83 4.12 -14.47
C ASP A 364 -14.76 4.41 -13.44
N LEU A 365 -13.52 4.67 -13.85
CA LEU A 365 -12.47 5.14 -12.96
C LEU A 365 -12.89 6.43 -12.25
N HIS A 366 -13.31 7.44 -13.03
CA HIS A 366 -13.70 8.73 -12.49
C HIS A 366 -14.92 8.64 -11.55
N ARG A 367 -15.99 7.94 -11.93
CA ARG A 367 -17.24 7.93 -11.14
C ARG A 367 -17.29 6.85 -10.08
N LYS A 368 -16.69 5.68 -10.32
CA LYS A 368 -16.78 4.51 -9.43
C LYS A 368 -15.46 4.21 -8.71
N GLY A 369 -14.36 4.84 -9.10
CA GLY A 369 -13.04 4.47 -8.56
C GLY A 369 -12.65 3.07 -9.01
N LYS A 370 -13.20 2.64 -10.15
CA LYS A 370 -13.10 1.27 -10.65
C LYS A 370 -12.07 1.19 -11.75
N VAL A 371 -11.09 0.31 -11.59
CA VAL A 371 -10.22 -0.16 -12.68
C VAL A 371 -10.51 -1.62 -12.99
N VAL A 372 -10.26 -2.01 -14.24
CA VAL A 372 -10.36 -3.39 -14.71
C VAL A 372 -8.99 -3.83 -15.20
N LEU A 373 -8.52 -4.96 -14.69
CA LEU A 373 -7.22 -5.53 -15.00
C LEU A 373 -7.38 -6.95 -15.55
N PRO A 374 -6.68 -7.33 -16.64
CA PRO A 374 -6.71 -8.70 -17.13
C PRO A 374 -6.01 -9.63 -16.14
N GLY A 375 -6.56 -10.82 -15.99
CA GLY A 375 -5.87 -11.92 -15.33
C GLY A 375 -4.59 -12.30 -16.05
N LEU A 376 -3.57 -12.76 -15.31
CA LEU A 376 -2.27 -13.14 -15.88
C LEU A 376 -2.40 -14.25 -16.94
N ARG A 377 -3.41 -15.14 -16.80
CA ARG A 377 -3.69 -16.20 -17.79
C ARG A 377 -4.24 -15.67 -19.11
N ALA A 378 -4.79 -14.45 -19.13
CA ALA A 378 -5.32 -13.80 -20.31
C ALA A 378 -4.27 -12.92 -21.02
N VAL A 379 -3.12 -12.65 -20.39
CA VAL A 379 -2.04 -11.85 -20.96
C VAL A 379 -1.29 -12.67 -22.01
N ARG A 380 -1.03 -12.05 -23.17
CA ARG A 380 -0.21 -12.64 -24.23
C ARG A 380 1.19 -12.05 -24.18
N CYS A 381 2.18 -12.88 -23.90
CA CYS A 381 3.58 -12.50 -24.02
C CYS A 381 4.08 -12.83 -25.44
N PRO A 382 4.84 -11.93 -26.10
CA PRO A 382 5.50 -12.27 -27.34
C PRO A 382 6.50 -13.43 -27.11
N PRO A 383 6.66 -14.34 -28.08
CA PRO A 383 7.61 -15.44 -27.94
C PRO A 383 9.04 -14.89 -27.78
N GLY A 384 9.70 -15.21 -26.66
CA GLY A 384 11.09 -14.85 -26.39
C GLY A 384 11.32 -13.65 -25.46
N ALA A 385 10.29 -13.15 -24.78
CA ALA A 385 10.42 -12.18 -23.69
C ALA A 385 10.85 -12.82 -22.37
#